data_AF-A0A0J1HW85-F1
#
_entry.id   AF-A0A0J1HW85-F1
#
_cell.length_a   1.000
_cell.length_b   1.000
_cell.length_c   1.000
_cell.angle_alpha   90.00
_cell.angle_beta   90.00
_cell.angle_gamma   90.00
#
_symmetry.space_group_name_H-M   'P 1'
#
loop_
_entity.id
_entity.type
_entity.pdbx_description
1 polymer ?
#
loop_
_entity_poly.entity_id
_entity_poly.type
_entity_poly.pdbx_seq_one_letter_code
_entity_poly.pdbx_strand_id
1 'polypeptide(L)'
;MTINQMVQLGSSFILFITSALMSWYQGSNLIDNPDEWKYSAKFTNYFKGSVSNYEDIYQIDFFIYAAKFYPTAFIVMLVSLLYMLILILYILFKRKDTAI
;
A
#
# COMPACT_ATOMS: atom_id res chain seq x y z
N MET A 1 -8.73 -24.19 -6.92
CA MET A 1 -8.98 -22.77 -7.24
C MET A 1 -9.81 -22.73 -8.50
N THR A 2 -10.95 -22.06 -8.51
CA THR A 2 -11.80 -21.96 -9.71
C THR A 2 -11.33 -20.83 -10.63
N ILE A 3 -11.72 -20.85 -11.90
CA ILE A 3 -11.40 -19.80 -12.88
C ILE A 3 -11.85 -18.42 -12.36
N ASN A 4 -13.03 -18.33 -11.74
CA ASN A 4 -13.55 -17.09 -11.15
C ASN A 4 -12.63 -16.55 -10.05
N GLN A 5 -12.08 -17.42 -9.20
CA GLN A 5 -11.14 -17.02 -8.14
C GLN A 5 -9.80 -16.54 -8.71
N MET A 6 -9.33 -17.17 -9.79
CA MET A 6 -8.12 -16.73 -10.50
C MET A 6 -8.29 -15.33 -11.11
N VAL A 7 -9.43 -15.08 -11.76
CA VAL A 7 -9.75 -13.77 -12.34
C VAL A 7 -9.90 -12.71 -11.24
N GLN A 8 -10.59 -13.02 -10.14
CA GLN A 8 -10.73 -12.12 -9.00
C GLN A 8 -9.36 -11.77 -8.40
N LEU A 9 -8.49 -12.76 -8.13
CA LEU A 9 -7.13 -12.51 -7.64
C LEU A 9 -6.33 -11.65 -8.62
N GLY A 10 -6.30 -12.02 -9.91
CA GLY A 10 -5.57 -11.27 -10.92
C GLY A 10 -6.04 -9.81 -11.03
N SER A 11 -7.35 -9.59 -11.08
CA SER A 11 -7.92 -8.24 -11.14
C SER A 11 -7.59 -7.40 -9.91
N SER A 12 -7.75 -7.97 -8.71
CA SER A 12 -7.40 -7.29 -7.46
C SER A 12 -5.91 -7.00 -7.33
N PHE A 13 -5.05 -7.86 -7.88
CA PHE A 13 -3.60 -7.66 -7.89
C PHE A 13 -3.19 -6.53 -8.84
N ILE A 14 -3.78 -6.46 -10.04
CA ILE A 14 -3.54 -5.35 -10.97
C ILE A 14 -4.04 -4.03 -10.37
N LEU A 15 -5.24 -4.02 -9.76
CA LEU A 15 -5.77 -2.86 -9.07
C LEU A 15 -4.86 -2.44 -7.90
N PHE A 16 -4.33 -3.38 -7.14
CA PHE A 16 -3.38 -3.11 -6.06
C PHE A 16 -2.09 -2.48 -6.59
N ILE A 17 -1.46 -3.05 -7.62
CA ILE A 17 -0.21 -2.51 -8.17
C ILE A 17 -0.43 -1.10 -8.73
N THR A 18 -1.46 -0.91 -9.54
CA THR A 18 -1.72 0.38 -10.19
C THR A 18 -2.03 1.47 -9.16
N SER A 19 -2.84 1.17 -8.15
CA SER A 19 -3.12 2.11 -7.05
C SER A 19 -1.91 2.33 -6.14
N ALA A 20 -1.09 1.32 -5.89
CA ALA A 20 0.16 1.46 -5.14
C ALA A 20 1.15 2.38 -5.85
N LEU A 21 1.36 2.19 -7.16
CA LEU A 21 2.21 3.06 -7.97
C LEU A 21 1.70 4.51 -7.98
N MET A 22 0.37 4.68 -8.12
CA MET A 22 -0.25 6.02 -8.08
C MET A 22 -0.08 6.69 -6.71
N SER A 23 -0.33 5.96 -5.63
CA SER A 23 -0.15 6.46 -4.26
C SER A 23 1.30 6.76 -3.97
N TRP A 24 2.24 5.97 -4.49
CA TRP A 24 3.67 6.21 -4.33
C TRP A 24 4.12 7.47 -5.08
N TYR A 25 3.66 7.65 -6.32
CA TYR A 25 3.92 8.85 -7.12
C TYR A 25 3.32 10.12 -6.49
N GLN A 26 2.07 10.07 -6.05
CA GLN A 26 1.46 11.19 -5.34
C GLN A 26 2.17 11.47 -4.00
N GLY A 27 2.65 10.41 -3.36
CA GLY A 27 3.40 10.46 -2.12
C GLY A 27 4.79 11.08 -2.25
N SER A 28 5.45 10.97 -3.40
CA SER A 28 6.79 11.51 -3.60
C SER A 28 6.84 13.04 -3.55
N ASN A 29 5.69 13.72 -3.66
CA ASN A 29 5.56 15.15 -3.39
C ASN A 29 6.03 15.53 -1.96
N LEU A 30 6.18 14.57 -1.05
CA LEU A 30 6.82 14.78 0.24
C LEU A 30 8.26 15.34 0.11
N ILE A 31 9.00 14.96 -0.94
CA ILE A 31 10.36 15.47 -1.21
C ILE A 31 10.35 16.99 -1.34
N ASP A 32 9.36 17.53 -2.05
CA ASP A 32 9.24 18.96 -2.35
C ASP A 32 8.58 19.77 -1.23
N ASN A 33 8.15 19.11 -0.13
CA ASN A 33 7.46 19.74 0.99
C ASN A 33 8.19 19.49 2.33
N PRO A 34 9.31 20.20 2.61
CA PRO A 34 10.09 20.04 3.84
C PRO A 34 9.30 20.24 5.13
N ASP A 35 8.32 21.16 5.12
CA ASP A 35 7.47 21.44 6.28
C ASP A 35 6.66 20.21 6.73
N GLU A 36 6.39 19.29 5.79
CA GLU A 36 5.65 18.06 6.03
C GLU A 36 6.52 16.91 6.53
N TRP A 37 7.85 17.03 6.51
CA TRP A 37 8.77 15.96 6.94
C TRP A 37 8.57 15.58 8.40
N LYS A 38 8.28 16.55 9.28
CA LYS A 38 8.00 16.29 10.70
C LYS A 38 6.75 15.43 10.92
N TYR A 39 5.76 15.53 10.02
CA TYR A 39 4.45 14.90 10.20
C TYR A 39 4.27 13.63 9.37
N SER A 40 4.83 13.63 8.17
CA SER A 40 4.63 12.59 7.15
C SER A 40 5.83 11.65 7.01
N ALA A 41 7.05 12.10 7.32
CA ALA A 41 8.25 11.24 7.31
C ALA A 41 8.41 10.44 8.62
N LYS A 42 7.34 9.76 9.05
CA LYS A 42 7.30 9.09 10.37
C LYS A 42 8.29 7.95 10.48
N PHE A 43 8.40 7.10 9.47
CA PHE A 43 9.32 5.96 9.49
C PHE A 43 10.76 6.46 9.46
N THR A 44 11.07 7.45 8.63
CA THR A 44 12.41 8.06 8.61
C THR A 44 12.77 8.68 9.94
N ASN A 45 11.87 9.49 10.51
CA ASN A 45 12.07 10.08 11.84
C ASN A 45 12.24 9.04 12.95
N TYR A 46 11.55 7.91 12.86
CA TYR A 46 11.64 6.84 13.83
C TYR A 46 12.96 6.04 13.73
N PHE A 47 13.42 5.74 12.52
CA PHE A 47 14.59 4.87 12.30
C PHE A 47 15.92 5.61 12.13
N LYS A 48 15.92 6.79 11.50
CA LYS A 48 17.12 7.60 11.22
C LYS A 48 17.19 8.88 12.06
N GLY A 49 16.10 9.28 12.71
CA GLY A 49 15.98 10.58 13.36
C GLY A 49 15.50 11.68 12.39
N SER A 50 15.56 12.93 12.82
CA SER A 50 15.03 14.07 12.07
C SER A 50 15.59 14.15 10.65
N VAL A 51 14.70 14.18 9.66
CA VAL A 51 15.07 14.31 8.24
C VAL A 51 15.80 15.63 8.01
N SER A 52 17.06 15.56 7.58
CA SER A 52 17.87 16.72 7.17
C SER A 52 17.96 16.87 5.65
N ASN A 53 17.88 15.76 4.90
CA ASN A 53 17.91 15.73 3.44
C ASN A 53 16.78 14.85 2.88
N TYR A 54 16.28 15.18 1.70
CA TYR A 54 15.20 14.43 1.04
C TYR A 54 15.62 12.99 0.69
N GLU A 55 16.91 12.76 0.42
CA GLU A 55 17.47 11.44 0.09
C GLU A 55 17.36 10.45 1.26
N ASP A 56 17.21 10.97 2.47
CA ASP A 56 17.07 10.15 3.66
C ASP A 56 15.67 9.58 3.85
N ILE A 57 14.66 10.16 3.18
CA ILE A 57 13.26 9.80 3.33
C ILE A 57 12.99 8.41 2.76
N TYR A 58 12.51 7.51 3.61
CA TYR A 58 12.08 6.20 3.17
C TYR A 58 10.86 6.29 2.26
N GLN A 59 10.84 5.46 1.22
CA GLN A 59 9.72 5.37 0.28
C GLN A 59 8.39 5.03 0.97
N ILE A 60 8.41 4.35 2.13
CA ILE A 60 7.20 4.06 2.89
C ILE A 60 6.52 5.33 3.44
N ASP A 61 7.29 6.40 3.69
CA ASP A 61 6.76 7.68 4.13
C ASP A 61 5.98 8.40 3.02
N PHE A 62 6.25 8.08 1.75
CA PHE A 62 5.47 8.61 0.63
C PHE A 62 4.02 8.12 0.71
N PHE A 63 3.79 6.88 1.14
CA PHE A 63 2.43 6.37 1.34
C PHE A 63 1.73 7.06 2.52
N ILE A 64 2.45 7.50 3.56
CA ILE A 64 1.87 8.30 4.65
C ILE A 64 1.44 9.67 4.12
N TYR A 65 2.30 10.33 3.35
CA TYR A 65 1.97 11.62 2.74
C TYR A 65 0.78 11.49 1.79
N ALA A 66 0.77 10.47 0.93
CA ALA A 66 -0.34 10.18 0.04
C ALA A 66 -1.63 9.88 0.81
N ALA A 67 -1.58 9.13 1.92
CA ALA A 67 -2.76 8.90 2.76
C ALA A 67 -3.34 10.20 3.34
N LYS A 68 -2.50 11.19 3.62
CA LYS A 68 -2.93 12.50 4.16
C LYS A 68 -3.52 13.42 3.09
N PHE A 69 -2.88 13.54 1.93
CA PHE A 69 -3.23 14.54 0.90
C PHE A 69 -3.94 13.97 -0.34
N TYR A 70 -3.72 12.70 -0.65
CA TYR A 70 -4.29 12.01 -1.81
C TYR A 70 -4.89 10.64 -1.41
N PRO A 71 -5.88 10.62 -0.51
CA PRO A 71 -6.32 9.38 0.16
C PRO A 71 -6.95 8.37 -0.79
N THR A 72 -7.48 8.78 -1.95
CA THR A 72 -8.22 7.91 -2.85
C THR A 72 -7.39 6.73 -3.35
N ALA A 73 -6.20 6.99 -3.91
CA ALA A 73 -5.33 5.92 -4.42
C ALA A 73 -4.87 5.00 -3.28
N PHE A 74 -4.53 5.59 -2.13
CA PHE A 74 -4.13 4.85 -0.94
C PHE A 74 -5.24 3.93 -0.40
N ILE A 75 -6.49 4.41 -0.35
CA ILE A 75 -7.65 3.61 0.09
C ILE A 75 -7.92 2.46 -0.88
N VAL A 76 -7.89 2.72 -2.19
CA VAL A 76 -8.07 1.67 -3.21
C VAL A 76 -6.99 0.59 -3.09
N MET A 77 -5.74 0.99 -2.84
CA MET A 77 -4.64 0.08 -2.56
C MET A 77 -4.92 -0.79 -1.31
N LEU A 78 -5.37 -0.20 -0.20
CA LEU A 78 -5.68 -0.95 1.01
C LEU A 78 -6.85 -1.93 0.82
N VAL A 79 -7.93 -1.48 0.17
CA VAL A 79 -9.12 -2.32 -0.06
C VAL A 79 -8.79 -3.49 -0.99
N SER A 80 -8.04 -3.25 -2.06
CA SER A 80 -7.62 -4.32 -2.97
C SER A 80 -6.69 -5.32 -2.30
N LEU A 81 -5.77 -4.86 -1.43
CA LEU A 81 -4.92 -5.72 -0.62
C LEU A 81 -5.73 -6.60 0.34
N LEU A 82 -6.65 -5.98 1.10
CA LEU A 82 -7.51 -6.70 2.05
C LEU A 82 -8.38 -7.75 1.34
N TYR A 83 -8.95 -7.38 0.19
CA TYR A 83 -9.73 -8.31 -0.63
C TYR A 83 -8.88 -9.51 -1.08
N MET A 84 -7.66 -9.28 -1.57
CA MET A 84 -6.73 -10.36 -1.94
C MET A 84 -6.44 -11.29 -0.76
N LEU A 85 -6.13 -10.74 0.42
CA LEU A 85 -5.83 -11.54 1.61
C LEU A 85 -7.03 -12.39 2.04
N ILE A 86 -8.23 -11.81 2.07
CA ILE A 86 -9.47 -12.54 2.40
C ILE A 86 -9.71 -13.66 1.39
N LEU A 87 -9.51 -13.39 0.10
CA LEU A 87 -9.71 -14.38 -0.96
C LEU A 87 -8.70 -15.53 -0.87
N ILE A 88 -7.42 -15.23 -0.59
CA ILE A 88 -6.38 -16.24 -0.35
C ILE A 88 -6.75 -17.10 0.86
N LEU A 89 -7.11 -16.48 1.98
CA LEU A 89 -7.52 -17.20 3.19
C LEU A 89 -8.73 -18.10 2.90
N TYR A 90 -9.76 -17.59 2.24
CA TYR A 90 -10.92 -18.37 1.84
C TYR A 90 -10.55 -19.61 1.02
N ILE A 91 -9.65 -19.46 0.05
CA ILE A 91 -9.18 -20.58 -0.80
C ILE A 91 -8.41 -21.62 0.02
N LEU A 92 -7.56 -21.17 0.95
CA LEU A 92 -6.79 -22.06 1.83
C LEU A 92 -7.69 -22.83 2.79
N PHE A 93 -8.64 -22.16 3.46
CA PHE A 93 -9.57 -22.80 4.40
C PHE A 93 -10.51 -23.78 3.70
N LYS A 94 -11.14 -23.38 2.58
CA LYS A 94 -12.04 -24.27 1.83
C LYS A 94 -11.33 -25.53 1.32
N ARG A 95 -10.06 -25.41 0.93
CA ARG A 95 -9.25 -26.56 0.50
C ARG A 95 -9.00 -27.54 1.65
N LYS A 96 -8.85 -27.04 2.88
CA LYS A 96 -8.67 -27.86 4.08
C LYS A 96 -9.94 -28.63 4.44
N ASP A 97 -11.11 -28.02 4.31
CA ASP A 97 -12.40 -28.68 4.57
C ASP A 97 -12.73 -29.81 3.58
N THR A 98 -12.19 -29.75 2.35
CA THR A 98 -12.42 -30.80 1.33
C THR A 98 -11.46 -31.99 1.48
N ALA A 99 -10.44 -31.89 2.34
CA ALA A 99 -9.41 -32.91 2.53
C ALA A 99 -9.61 -33.76 3.80
N ILE A 100 -10.72 -33.54 4.52
CA ILE A 100 -11.17 -34.28 5.71
C ILE A 100 -12.41 -35.08 5.31
#